data_AF-A0A2I0NNZ7-F1
#
_entry.id   AF-A0A2I0NNZ7-F1
#
_cell.length_a   1.000
_cell.length_b   1.000
_cell.length_c   1.000
_cell.angle_alpha   90.00
_cell.angle_beta   90.00
_cell.angle_gamma   90.00
#
_symmetry.space_group_name_H-M   'P 1'
#
loop_
_entity.id
_entity.type
_entity.pdbx_description
1 polymer ?
#
loop_
_entity_poly.entity_id
_entity_poly.type
_entity_poly.pdbx_seq_one_letter_code
_entity_poly.pdbx_strand_id
1 'polypeptide(L)'
;IILAAVGFYMVTNSFYVFDIAVSTVPAILYLPGVFLGFATILTIKLRKSPFDISTSHHAHQEIVKGITTEFSGSTLAQVEIAHWYENVFLLGFIYLFFAWNPVIGIIAVVITYLAEIFIDNVTARVRWQAALKSGWLAALLGIVNLAILAYILGYMMTGGA
;
A
#
# COMPACT_ATOMS: atom_id res chain seq x y z
N ILE A 1 5.68 1.23 -2.67
CA ILE A 1 6.58 1.36 -1.50
C ILE A 1 7.61 2.47 -1.71
N ILE A 2 8.50 2.40 -2.72
CA ILE A 2 9.55 3.42 -2.93
C ILE A 2 8.95 4.83 -3.08
N LEU A 3 7.93 5.02 -3.91
CA LEU A 3 7.26 6.33 -4.05
C LEU A 3 6.65 6.84 -2.74
N ALA A 4 6.17 5.93 -1.87
CA ALA A 4 5.66 6.31 -0.56
C ALA A 4 6.80 6.77 0.37
N ALA A 5 7.92 6.07 0.40
CA ALA A 5 9.10 6.47 1.16
C ALA A 5 9.64 7.84 0.71
N VAL A 6 9.73 8.08 -0.60
CA VAL A 6 10.11 9.38 -1.16
C VAL A 6 9.11 10.46 -0.77
N GLY A 7 7.81 10.17 -0.84
CA GLY A 7 6.77 11.10 -0.39
C GLY A 7 6.91 11.48 1.08
N PHE A 8 7.10 10.50 1.97
CA PHE A 8 7.31 10.78 3.39
C PHE A 8 8.55 11.65 3.63
N TYR A 9 9.65 11.38 2.92
CA TYR A 9 10.84 12.23 2.99
C TYR A 9 10.55 13.66 2.53
N MET A 10 9.81 13.86 1.44
CA MET A 10 9.47 15.23 0.98
C MET A 10 8.63 16.03 1.98
N VAL A 11 7.83 15.34 2.82
CA VAL A 11 6.97 15.99 3.82
C VAL A 11 7.67 16.17 5.16
N THR A 12 8.46 15.19 5.59
CA THR A 12 9.03 15.12 6.95
C THR A 12 10.53 15.40 6.98
N ASN A 13 11.18 15.48 5.81
CA ASN A 13 12.61 15.65 5.60
C ASN A 13 13.49 14.54 6.24
N SER A 14 12.91 13.34 6.46
CA SER A 14 13.62 12.19 7.02
C SER A 14 13.13 10.88 6.38
N PHE A 15 14.04 9.90 6.29
CA PHE A 15 13.71 8.52 5.94
C PHE A 15 13.53 7.63 7.18
N TYR A 16 13.84 8.13 8.38
CA TYR A 16 13.70 7.36 9.60
C TYR A 16 12.23 7.28 10.01
N VAL A 17 11.73 6.05 10.20
CA VAL A 17 10.34 5.78 10.57
C VAL A 17 9.94 6.47 11.86
N PHE A 18 10.87 6.57 12.82
CA PHE A 18 10.62 7.28 14.08
C PHE A 18 10.26 8.75 13.84
N ASP A 19 11.08 9.47 13.07
CA ASP A 19 10.87 10.89 12.74
C ASP A 19 9.54 11.10 11.98
N ILE A 20 9.22 10.18 11.05
CA ILE A 20 7.96 10.21 10.32
C ILE A 20 6.78 10.00 11.27
N ALA A 21 6.90 9.07 12.23
CA ALA A 21 5.84 8.72 13.15
C ALA A 21 5.57 9.77 14.23
N VAL A 22 6.57 10.56 14.64
CA VAL A 22 6.40 11.68 15.59
C VAL A 22 6.12 13.01 14.92
N SER A 23 6.11 13.05 13.58
CA SER A 23 5.81 14.26 12.82
C SER A 23 4.39 14.77 13.16
N THR A 24 4.29 16.07 13.46
CA THR A 24 3.00 16.73 13.66
C THR A 24 2.32 17.10 12.34
N VAL A 25 3.00 16.89 11.21
CA VAL A 25 2.49 17.22 9.88
C VAL A 25 1.61 16.07 9.38
N PRO A 26 0.34 16.34 9.03
CA PRO A 26 -0.54 15.31 8.48
C PRO A 26 -0.13 14.94 7.05
N ALA A 27 0.69 13.89 6.91
CA ALA A 27 1.27 13.46 5.62
C ALA A 27 0.21 13.16 4.55
N ILE A 28 -0.97 12.66 4.95
CA ILE A 28 -2.09 12.42 4.04
C ILE A 28 -2.54 13.66 3.25
N LEU A 29 -2.41 14.87 3.80
CA LEU A 29 -2.84 16.10 3.11
C LEU A 29 -1.91 16.45 1.94
N TYR A 30 -0.64 16.09 2.05
CA TYR A 30 0.38 16.35 1.02
C TYR A 30 0.52 15.18 0.04
N LEU A 31 0.16 13.97 0.49
CA LEU A 31 0.37 12.72 -0.24
C LEU A 31 -0.93 11.94 -0.57
N PRO A 32 -2.07 12.58 -0.93
CA PRO A 32 -3.32 11.84 -1.17
C PRO A 32 -3.25 10.90 -2.39
N GLY A 33 -2.57 11.31 -3.46
CA GLY A 33 -2.36 10.48 -4.65
C GLY A 33 -1.40 9.32 -4.39
N VAL A 34 -0.36 9.55 -3.59
CA VAL A 34 0.54 8.46 -3.15
C VAL A 34 -0.21 7.48 -2.25
N PHE A 35 -1.06 7.95 -1.35
CA PHE A 35 -1.89 7.10 -0.50
C PHE A 35 -2.85 6.24 -1.33
N LEU A 36 -3.61 6.83 -2.26
CA LEU A 36 -4.52 6.07 -3.13
C LEU A 36 -3.78 5.05 -4.00
N GLY A 37 -2.62 5.42 -4.54
CA GLY A 37 -1.75 4.51 -5.27
C GLY A 37 -1.26 3.37 -4.37
N PHE A 38 -0.87 3.67 -3.13
CA PHE A 38 -0.42 2.68 -2.17
C PHE A 38 -1.55 1.72 -1.76
N ALA A 39 -2.76 2.22 -1.49
CA ALA A 39 -3.93 1.41 -1.20
C ALA A 39 -4.28 0.46 -2.37
N THR A 40 -4.21 0.94 -3.62
CA THR A 40 -4.42 0.07 -4.80
C THR A 40 -3.35 -1.03 -4.88
N ILE A 41 -2.10 -0.71 -4.58
CA ILE A 41 -1.00 -1.68 -4.55
C ILE A 41 -1.19 -2.68 -3.40
N LEU A 42 -1.72 -2.25 -2.26
CA LEU A 42 -2.07 -3.12 -1.13
C LEU A 42 -3.04 -4.22 -1.58
N THR A 43 -4.13 -3.86 -2.28
CA THR A 43 -5.10 -4.82 -2.83
C THR A 43 -4.44 -5.82 -3.79
N ILE A 44 -3.56 -5.35 -4.67
CA ILE A 44 -2.81 -6.22 -5.60
C ILE A 44 -1.87 -7.16 -4.84
N LYS A 45 -1.20 -6.65 -3.81
CA LYS A 45 -0.21 -7.37 -2.99
C LYS A 45 -0.84 -8.43 -2.09
N LEU A 46 -2.03 -8.15 -1.56
CA LEU A 46 -2.81 -9.09 -0.76
C LEU A 46 -3.28 -10.30 -1.59
N ARG A 47 -3.19 -10.23 -2.93
CA ARG A 47 -3.61 -11.30 -3.86
C ARG A 47 -5.05 -11.75 -3.61
N LYS A 48 -5.89 -10.82 -3.15
CA LYS A 48 -7.32 -11.00 -2.95
C LYS A 48 -8.10 -10.52 -4.17
N SER A 49 -9.37 -10.91 -4.27
CA SER A 49 -10.25 -10.38 -5.32
C SER A 49 -10.24 -8.84 -5.25
N PRO A 50 -10.12 -8.14 -6.39
CA PRO A 50 -10.24 -8.63 -7.77
C PRO A 50 -8.92 -9.17 -8.37
N PHE A 51 -7.77 -9.03 -7.69
CA PHE A 51 -6.43 -9.32 -8.23
C PHE A 51 -5.86 -10.70 -7.87
N ASP A 52 -6.72 -11.65 -7.52
CA ASP A 52 -6.35 -13.05 -7.26
C ASP A 52 -6.07 -13.83 -8.56
N ILE A 53 -4.84 -13.73 -9.08
CA ILE A 53 -4.44 -14.32 -10.39
C ILE A 53 -3.50 -15.52 -10.26
N SER A 54 -2.68 -15.57 -9.20
CA SER A 54 -1.56 -16.53 -9.09
C SER A 54 -1.74 -17.62 -8.03
N THR A 55 -2.66 -17.44 -7.07
CA THR A 55 -2.85 -18.35 -5.92
C THR A 55 -4.31 -18.34 -5.48
N SER A 56 -5.18 -19.05 -6.20
CA SER A 56 -6.61 -19.10 -5.89
C SER A 56 -6.87 -19.65 -4.48
N HIS A 57 -7.74 -18.94 -3.73
CA HIS A 57 -8.23 -19.34 -2.40
C HIS A 57 -9.45 -20.28 -2.42
N HIS A 58 -9.91 -20.74 -3.58
CA HIS A 58 -11.03 -21.69 -3.64
C HIS A 58 -10.54 -23.08 -3.25
N ALA A 59 -11.20 -23.74 -2.30
CA ALA A 59 -10.79 -25.03 -1.71
C ALA A 59 -10.47 -26.16 -2.71
N HIS A 60 -11.04 -26.13 -3.93
CA HIS A 60 -10.71 -27.09 -5.00
C HIS A 60 -9.43 -26.73 -5.80
N GLN A 61 -9.00 -25.47 -5.74
CA GLN A 61 -7.76 -24.95 -6.34
C GLN A 61 -6.64 -24.76 -5.31
N GLU A 62 -6.91 -24.98 -4.01
CA GLU A 62 -5.89 -24.93 -2.95
C GLU A 62 -4.92 -26.12 -2.97
N ILE A 63 -5.24 -27.20 -3.71
CA ILE A 63 -4.36 -28.37 -3.87
C ILE A 63 -3.23 -28.08 -4.88
N VAL A 64 -3.39 -27.10 -5.78
CA VAL A 64 -2.40 -26.73 -6.80
C VAL A 64 -2.21 -25.20 -6.81
N LYS A 65 -1.62 -24.65 -5.75
CA LYS A 65 -1.33 -23.21 -5.59
C LYS A 65 -0.14 -22.72 -6.45
N GLY A 66 0.02 -23.26 -7.65
CA GLY A 66 1.11 -22.95 -8.58
C GLY A 66 2.48 -23.07 -7.91
N ILE A 67 3.06 -21.93 -7.54
CA ILE A 67 4.37 -21.78 -6.90
C ILE A 67 4.51 -22.37 -5.50
N THR A 68 3.41 -22.53 -4.75
CA THR A 68 3.48 -23.05 -3.36
C THR A 68 3.08 -24.52 -3.22
N THR A 69 2.68 -25.15 -4.32
CA THR A 69 2.19 -26.54 -4.36
C THR A 69 3.21 -27.56 -3.85
N GLU A 70 4.50 -27.31 -4.10
CA GLU A 70 5.59 -28.23 -3.74
C GLU A 70 6.02 -28.10 -2.27
N PHE A 71 5.53 -27.08 -1.54
CA PHE A 71 5.88 -26.87 -0.14
C PHE A 71 4.84 -27.49 0.81
N SER A 72 5.32 -28.06 1.90
CA SER A 72 4.49 -28.62 2.97
C SER A 72 5.14 -28.44 4.34
N GLY A 73 4.36 -28.66 5.41
CA GLY A 73 4.83 -28.63 6.79
C GLY A 73 5.49 -27.29 7.17
N SER A 74 6.71 -27.37 7.73
CA SER A 74 7.44 -26.20 8.24
C SER A 74 7.78 -25.17 7.16
N THR A 75 8.07 -25.61 5.93
CA THR A 75 8.45 -24.69 4.84
C THR A 75 7.23 -23.88 4.39
N LEU A 76 6.06 -24.52 4.29
CA LEU A 76 4.81 -23.82 3.98
C LEU A 76 4.44 -22.83 5.09
N ALA A 77 4.65 -23.20 6.36
CA ALA A 77 4.42 -22.31 7.50
C ALA A 77 5.30 -21.05 7.45
N GLN A 78 6.58 -21.17 7.05
CA GLN A 78 7.48 -20.01 6.88
C GLN A 78 6.99 -19.07 5.78
N VAL A 79 6.51 -19.61 4.65
CA VAL A 79 5.93 -18.81 3.56
C VAL A 79 4.69 -18.05 4.04
N GLU A 80 3.82 -18.70 4.80
CA GLU A 80 2.62 -18.06 5.33
C GLU A 80 2.98 -16.95 6.33
N ILE A 81 3.90 -17.20 7.27
CA ILE A 81 4.39 -16.17 8.20
C ILE A 81 4.97 -14.97 7.44
N ALA A 82 5.72 -15.22 6.36
CA ALA A 82 6.27 -14.15 5.53
C ALA A 82 5.17 -13.31 4.86
N HIS A 83 4.09 -13.92 4.37
CA HIS A 83 2.94 -13.20 3.82
C HIS A 83 2.25 -12.33 4.88
N TRP A 84 2.05 -12.87 6.09
CA TRP A 84 1.46 -12.11 7.18
C TRP A 84 2.34 -10.92 7.59
N TYR A 85 3.66 -11.15 7.64
CA TYR A 85 4.63 -10.09 7.88
C TYR A 85 4.58 -9.00 6.80
N GLU A 86 4.55 -9.36 5.51
CA GLU A 86 4.42 -8.38 4.41
C GLU A 86 3.13 -7.56 4.55
N ASN A 87 2.02 -8.20 4.90
CA ASN A 87 0.74 -7.50 5.09
C ASN A 87 0.78 -6.51 6.25
N VAL A 88 1.30 -6.92 7.41
CA VAL A 88 1.46 -6.03 8.57
C VAL A 88 2.40 -4.88 8.25
N PHE A 89 3.49 -5.14 7.52
CA PHE A 89 4.43 -4.13 7.07
C PHE A 89 3.74 -3.08 6.18
N LEU A 90 2.93 -3.51 5.20
CA LEU A 90 2.21 -2.59 4.31
C LEU A 90 1.11 -1.81 5.05
N LEU A 91 0.41 -2.42 6.02
CA LEU A 91 -0.52 -1.71 6.89
C LEU A 91 0.20 -0.70 7.79
N GLY A 92 1.44 -0.98 8.20
CA GLY A 92 2.30 -0.01 8.89
C GLY A 92 2.56 1.25 8.06
N PHE A 93 2.69 1.14 6.74
CA PHE A 93 2.78 2.31 5.86
C PHE A 93 1.48 3.12 5.85
N ILE A 94 0.32 2.48 5.88
CA ILE A 94 -0.98 3.17 6.00
C ILE A 94 -1.01 4.00 7.28
N TYR A 95 -0.58 3.45 8.41
CA TYR A 95 -0.48 4.19 9.67
C TYR A 95 0.37 5.46 9.54
N LEU A 96 1.52 5.40 8.84
CA LEU A 96 2.43 6.55 8.71
C LEU A 96 1.81 7.76 8.00
N PHE A 97 0.84 7.56 7.10
CA PHE A 97 0.10 8.69 6.51
C PHE A 97 -0.70 9.48 7.55
N PHE A 98 -1.04 8.83 8.67
CA PHE A 98 -1.91 9.31 9.73
C PHE A 98 -1.23 9.43 11.09
N ALA A 99 0.09 9.29 11.15
CA ALA A 99 0.83 9.15 12.41
C ALA A 99 0.78 10.40 13.32
N TRP A 100 0.49 11.58 12.77
CA TRP A 100 0.31 12.83 13.52
C TRP A 100 -0.74 12.70 14.65
N ASN A 101 -1.69 11.77 14.50
CA ASN A 101 -2.63 11.39 15.53
C ASN A 101 -2.75 9.85 15.57
N PRO A 102 -2.16 9.19 16.58
CA PRO A 102 -2.15 7.73 16.68
C PRO A 102 -3.53 7.09 16.64
N VAL A 103 -4.55 7.74 17.21
CA VAL A 103 -5.93 7.22 17.20
C VAL A 103 -6.48 7.22 15.78
N ILE A 104 -6.29 8.31 15.04
CA ILE A 104 -6.69 8.39 13.63
C ILE A 104 -5.89 7.38 12.79
N GLY A 105 -4.60 7.20 13.07
CA GLY A 105 -3.77 6.22 12.37
C GLY A 105 -4.25 4.78 12.55
N ILE A 106 -4.59 4.38 13.77
CA ILE A 106 -5.15 3.04 14.04
C ILE A 106 -6.50 2.88 13.33
N ILE A 107 -7.38 3.89 13.42
CA ILE A 107 -8.68 3.87 12.75
C ILE A 107 -8.50 3.73 11.23
N ALA A 108 -7.57 4.48 10.63
CA ALA A 108 -7.27 4.42 9.21
C ALA A 108 -6.80 3.02 8.79
N VAL A 109 -5.91 2.39 9.56
CA VAL A 109 -5.47 1.01 9.30
C VAL A 109 -6.64 0.04 9.34
N VAL A 110 -7.50 0.13 10.37
CA VAL A 110 -8.67 -0.74 10.51
C VAL A 110 -9.64 -0.53 9.34
N ILE A 111 -9.94 0.72 8.97
CA ILE A 111 -10.83 1.05 7.85
C ILE A 111 -10.23 0.53 6.53
N THR A 112 -8.94 0.74 6.28
CA THR A 112 -8.29 0.24 5.06
C THR A 112 -8.36 -1.29 5.01
N TYR A 113 -8.09 -1.97 6.11
CA TYR A 113 -8.17 -3.43 6.16
C TYR A 113 -9.60 -3.95 5.95
N LEU A 114 -10.60 -3.30 6.55
CA LEU A 114 -12.01 -3.63 6.32
C LEU A 114 -12.44 -3.34 4.87
N ALA A 115 -11.93 -2.27 4.27
CA ALA A 115 -12.19 -1.94 2.87
C ALA A 115 -11.61 -3.00 1.94
N GLU A 116 -10.40 -3.50 2.22
CA GLU A 116 -9.80 -4.62 1.48
C GLU A 116 -10.66 -5.89 1.58
N ILE A 117 -11.12 -6.25 2.79
CA ILE A 117 -12.03 -7.38 2.99
C ILE A 117 -13.34 -7.16 2.22
N PHE A 118 -13.91 -5.97 2.28
CA PHE A 118 -15.14 -5.66 1.58
C PHE A 118 -14.98 -5.76 0.06
N ILE A 119 -13.90 -5.20 -0.49
CA ILE A 119 -13.57 -5.30 -1.92
C ILE A 119 -13.42 -6.76 -2.33
N ASP A 120 -12.73 -7.58 -1.54
CA ASP A 120 -12.55 -9.01 -1.81
C ASP A 120 -13.91 -9.74 -1.93
N ASN A 121 -14.85 -9.39 -1.04
CA ASN A 121 -16.16 -10.05 -0.99
C ASN A 121 -17.17 -9.54 -2.05
N VAL A 122 -16.98 -8.34 -2.59
CA VAL A 122 -17.95 -7.70 -3.50
C VAL A 122 -17.47 -7.65 -4.95
N THR A 123 -16.18 -7.86 -5.20
CA THR A 123 -15.62 -7.79 -6.55
C THR A 123 -15.40 -9.17 -7.17
N ALA A 124 -15.63 -9.27 -8.48
CA ALA A 124 -15.25 -10.45 -9.26
C ALA A 124 -13.78 -10.37 -9.68
N ARG A 125 -13.15 -11.55 -9.81
CA ARG A 125 -11.77 -11.68 -10.27
C ARG A 125 -11.57 -11.02 -11.65
N VAL A 126 -10.55 -10.16 -11.75
CA VAL A 126 -10.17 -9.50 -13.00
C VAL A 126 -9.06 -10.24 -13.74
N ARG A 127 -8.89 -9.93 -15.03
CA ARG A 127 -7.78 -10.44 -15.84
C ARG A 127 -6.47 -9.72 -15.51
N TRP A 128 -5.34 -10.40 -15.75
CA TRP A 128 -4.01 -9.85 -15.47
C TRP A 128 -3.71 -8.52 -16.18
N GLN A 129 -4.26 -8.27 -17.37
CA GLN A 129 -4.10 -6.99 -18.05
C GLN A 129 -4.73 -5.83 -17.27
N ALA A 130 -5.87 -6.08 -16.61
CA ALA A 130 -6.52 -5.08 -15.76
C ALA A 130 -5.68 -4.81 -14.51
N ALA A 131 -5.14 -5.87 -13.88
CA ALA A 131 -4.24 -5.74 -12.73
C ALA A 131 -3.00 -4.88 -13.04
N LEU A 132 -2.35 -5.13 -14.19
CA LEU A 132 -1.22 -4.31 -14.63
C LEU A 132 -1.61 -2.86 -14.89
N LYS A 133 -2.75 -2.62 -15.56
CA LYS A 133 -3.25 -1.26 -15.81
C LYS A 133 -3.53 -0.52 -14.49
N SER A 134 -4.15 -1.18 -13.51
CA SER A 134 -4.39 -0.62 -12.18
C SER A 134 -3.09 -0.29 -11.45
N GLY A 135 -2.07 -1.16 -11.55
CA GLY A 135 -0.75 -0.89 -10.99
C GLY A 135 -0.06 0.33 -11.61
N TRP A 136 -0.12 0.46 -12.94
CA TRP A 136 0.41 1.64 -13.63
C TRP A 136 -0.35 2.92 -13.30
N LEU A 137 -1.68 2.85 -13.18
CA LEU A 137 -2.49 3.98 -12.77
C LEU A 137 -2.15 4.41 -11.33
N ALA A 138 -1.99 3.46 -10.42
CA ALA A 138 -1.55 3.71 -9.05
C ALA A 138 -0.16 4.37 -9.00
N ALA A 139 0.79 3.92 -9.82
CA ALA A 139 2.10 4.54 -9.94
C ALA A 139 2.01 5.96 -10.48
N LEU A 140 1.18 6.20 -11.51
CA LEU A 140 0.97 7.52 -12.10
C LEU A 140 0.39 8.51 -11.06
N LEU A 141 -0.59 8.08 -10.27
CA LEU A 141 -1.15 8.91 -9.18
C LEU A 141 -0.07 9.32 -8.17
N GLY A 142 0.80 8.39 -7.78
CA GLY A 142 1.92 8.67 -6.90
C GLY A 142 2.90 9.67 -7.52
N ILE A 143 3.33 9.44 -8.77
CA ILE A 143 4.29 10.31 -9.47
C ILE A 143 3.73 11.72 -9.64
N VAL A 144 2.48 11.86 -10.10
CA VAL A 144 1.85 13.17 -10.30
C VAL A 144 1.75 13.93 -8.98
N ASN A 145 1.34 13.25 -7.90
CA ASN A 145 1.28 13.87 -6.58
C ASN A 145 2.66 14.37 -6.13
N LEU A 146 3.72 13.56 -6.27
CA LEU A 146 5.08 13.95 -5.89
C LEU A 146 5.60 15.11 -6.75
N ALA A 147 5.31 15.10 -8.05
CA ALA A 147 5.71 16.18 -8.96
C ALA A 147 5.04 17.51 -8.58
N ILE A 148 3.75 17.49 -8.25
CA ILE A 148 3.03 18.67 -7.77
C ILE A 148 3.62 19.16 -6.44
N LEU A 149 3.87 18.26 -5.50
CA LEU A 149 4.46 18.61 -4.21
C LEU A 149 5.86 19.23 -4.39
N ALA A 150 6.70 18.65 -5.25
CA ALA A 150 8.03 19.18 -5.57
C ALA A 150 7.96 20.58 -6.19
N TYR A 151 7.01 20.80 -7.11
CA TYR A 151 6.80 22.11 -7.73
C TYR A 151 6.38 23.16 -6.71
N ILE A 152 5.43 22.84 -5.82
CA ILE A 152 4.96 23.74 -4.77
C ILE A 152 6.08 24.09 -3.80
N LEU A 153 6.83 23.09 -3.32
CA LEU A 153 7.97 23.30 -2.43
C LEU A 153 9.05 24.16 -3.10
N GLY A 154 9.36 23.87 -4.37
CA GLY A 154 10.30 24.67 -5.17
C GLY A 154 9.87 26.12 -5.29
N TYR A 155 8.60 26.37 -5.60
CA TYR A 155 8.03 27.72 -5.72
C TYR A 155 8.12 28.50 -4.40
N MET A 156 7.84 27.87 -3.26
CA MET A 156 7.97 28.50 -1.94
C MET A 156 9.43 28.87 -1.62
N MET A 157 10.40 28.05 -2.02
CA MET A 157 11.83 28.30 -1.76
C MET A 157 12.41 29.42 -2.63
N THR A 158 11.93 29.58 -3.86
CA THR A 158 12.42 30.64 -4.77
C THR A 158 11.84 32.02 -4.48
N GLY A 159 10.86 32.11 -3.56
CA GLY A 159 10.10 33.34 -3.28
C GLY A 159 9.25 33.70 -4.49
N GLY A 160 7.92 33.56 -4.38
CA GLY A 160 7.02 34.02 -5.43
C GLY A 160 7.33 35.48 -5.76
N ALA A 161 7.84 35.72 -6.96
CA ALA A 161 8.02 37.06 -7.52
C ALA A 161 6.66 37.70 -7.81
#